data_AF-A0A3N0ISY4-F1
#
_entry.id   AF-A0A3N0ISY4-F1
#
_cell.length_a   1.000
_cell.length_b   1.000
_cell.length_c   1.000
_cell.angle_alpha   90.00
_cell.angle_beta   90.00
_cell.angle_gamma   90.00
#
_symmetry.space_group_name_H-M   'P 1'
#
loop_
_entity.id
_entity.type
_entity.pdbx_description
1 polymer ?
#
loop_
_entity_poly.entity_id
_entity_poly.type
_entity_poly.pdbx_seq_one_letter_code
_entity_poly.pdbx_strand_id
1 'polypeptide(L)'
;MVQGIAGRRKRYVEVEATFLEDGRILPRAVVWRDGRRFPVRAILGMRRCSSLKVGGAGVRYDVVVGHAHTFLFHEDPRWFVEEIVPERLDAPGAPDASGAFRDDGAGAW
;
A
#
# COMPACT_ATOMS: atom_id res chain seq x y z
N MET A 1 -9.31 -16.83 14.26
CA MET A 1 -8.06 -17.06 13.51
C MET A 1 -7.51 -15.69 13.12
N VAL A 2 -6.50 -15.18 13.84
CA VAL A 2 -5.87 -13.89 13.51
C VAL A 2 -4.83 -14.17 12.41
N GLN A 3 -4.95 -13.53 11.25
CA GLN A 3 -3.94 -13.68 10.19
C GLN A 3 -2.60 -13.14 10.71
N GLY A 4 -1.53 -13.92 10.54
CA GLY A 4 -0.17 -13.46 10.80
C GLY A 4 0.20 -12.28 9.89
N ILE A 5 1.06 -11.38 10.38
CA ILE A 5 1.62 -10.29 9.58
C ILE A 5 2.92 -10.81 8.97
N ALA A 6 2.94 -11.08 7.67
CA ALA A 6 4.15 -11.49 6.96
C ALA A 6 5.16 -10.35 6.80
N GLY A 7 4.70 -9.09 6.80
CA GLY A 7 5.59 -7.93 6.75
C GLY A 7 4.87 -6.60 6.52
N ARG A 8 5.66 -5.55 6.34
CA ARG A 8 5.18 -4.22 5.90
C ARG A 8 5.93 -3.82 4.64
N ARG A 9 5.23 -3.13 3.72
CA ARG A 9 5.85 -2.54 2.52
C ARG A 9 5.46 -1.09 2.35
N LYS A 10 6.28 -0.33 1.63
CA LYS A 10 5.90 1.00 1.16
C LYS A 10 4.81 0.87 0.11
N ARG A 11 3.70 1.57 0.33
CA ARG A 11 2.68 1.78 -0.70
C ARG A 11 2.68 3.26 -1.06
N TYR A 12 3.22 3.57 -2.23
CA TYR A 12 3.06 4.90 -2.81
C TYR A 12 1.59 5.15 -3.18
N VAL A 13 1.11 6.31 -2.76
CA VAL A 13 -0.28 6.76 -2.89
C VAL A 13 -0.29 8.16 -3.48
N GLU A 14 -1.39 8.49 -4.14
CA GLU A 14 -1.66 9.87 -4.53
C GLU A 14 -2.23 10.62 -3.32
N VAL A 15 -1.83 11.88 -3.18
CA VAL A 15 -2.22 12.74 -2.06
C VAL A 15 -2.60 14.11 -2.62
N GLU A 16 -3.79 14.55 -2.28
CA GLU A 16 -4.16 15.96 -2.42
C GLU A 16 -3.57 16.71 -1.22
N ALA A 17 -2.78 17.75 -1.48
CA ALA A 17 -2.14 18.53 -0.44
C ALA A 17 -2.24 20.04 -0.71
N THR A 18 -2.30 20.83 0.37
CA THR A 18 -2.17 22.28 0.30
C THR A 18 -0.74 22.68 0.63
N PHE A 19 -0.14 23.48 -0.25
CA PHE A 19 1.17 24.08 -0.03
C PHE A 19 0.93 25.46 0.59
N LEU A 20 1.49 25.67 1.79
CA LEU A 20 1.39 26.93 2.51
C LEU A 20 2.57 27.85 2.18
N GLU A 21 2.37 29.15 2.35
CA GLU A 21 3.39 30.18 2.09
C GLU A 21 4.64 30.04 2.97
N ASP A 22 4.49 29.44 4.16
CA ASP A 22 5.61 29.15 5.07
C ASP A 22 6.40 27.88 4.70
N GLY A 23 6.08 27.25 3.58
CA GLY A 23 6.73 26.04 3.08
C GLY A 23 6.21 24.73 3.69
N ARG A 24 5.22 24.76 4.58
CA ARG A 24 4.56 23.54 5.06
C ARG A 24 3.64 22.96 4.00
N ILE A 25 3.60 21.63 3.91
CA ILE A 25 2.68 20.90 3.04
C ILE A 25 1.66 20.21 3.93
N LEU A 26 0.37 20.46 3.73
CA LEU A 26 -0.70 19.85 4.53
C LEU A 26 -1.51 18.86 3.69
N PRO A 27 -1.46 17.54 3.98
CA PRO A 27 -2.28 16.56 3.27
C PRO A 27 -3.76 16.78 3.59
N ARG A 28 -4.59 16.71 2.55
CA ARG A 28 -6.05 16.92 2.61
C ARG A 28 -6.84 15.66 2.29
N ALA A 29 -6.34 14.83 1.38
CA ALA A 29 -6.94 13.54 1.09
C ALA A 29 -5.90 12.56 0.55
N VAL A 30 -6.11 11.29 0.81
CA VAL A 30 -5.40 10.19 0.16
C VAL A 30 -6.30 9.62 -0.92
N VAL A 31 -5.78 9.48 -2.13
CA VAL A 31 -6.47 8.81 -3.24
C VAL A 31 -5.88 7.41 -3.37
N TRP A 32 -6.73 6.41 -3.16
CA TRP A 32 -6.33 5.01 -3.24
C TRP A 32 -6.42 4.50 -4.68
N ARG A 33 -5.83 3.33 -4.94
CA ARG A 33 -5.64 2.81 -6.32
C ARG A 33 -6.93 2.46 -7.06
N ASP A 34 -7.99 2.23 -6.31
CA ASP A 34 -9.35 2.03 -6.81
C ASP A 34 -10.06 3.36 -7.09
N GLY A 35 -9.35 4.50 -7.01
CA GLY A 35 -9.88 5.85 -7.20
C GLY A 35 -10.65 6.38 -5.99
N ARG A 36 -10.77 5.60 -4.90
CA ARG A 36 -11.48 6.06 -3.71
C ARG A 36 -10.67 7.13 -3.02
N ARG A 37 -11.35 8.24 -2.74
CA ARG A 37 -10.81 9.38 -2.01
C ARG A 37 -11.12 9.26 -0.52
N PHE A 38 -10.08 9.41 0.30
CA PHE A 38 -10.18 9.36 1.75
C PHE A 38 -9.73 10.70 2.35
N PRO A 39 -10.67 11.54 2.82
CA PRO A 39 -10.34 12.83 3.42
C PRO A 39 -9.54 12.68 4.72
N VAL A 40 -8.49 13.50 4.85
CA VAL A 40 -7.76 13.72 6.10
C VAL A 40 -8.60 14.67 6.96
N ARG A 41 -9.20 14.14 8.03
CA ARG A 41 -10.03 14.90 8.96
C ARG A 41 -9.20 15.74 9.92
N ALA A 42 -8.05 15.23 10.35
CA ALA A 42 -7.16 15.93 11.27
C ALA A 42 -5.71 15.53 11.02
N ILE A 43 -4.80 16.47 11.29
CA ILE A 43 -3.36 16.25 11.37
C ILE A 43 -2.99 16.45 12.83
N LEU A 44 -2.64 15.37 13.53
CA LEU A 44 -2.33 15.42 14.97
C LEU A 44 -0.85 15.77 15.22
N GLY A 45 0.01 15.60 14.21
CA GLY A 45 1.41 15.94 14.32
C GLY A 45 2.17 15.84 13.00
N MET A 46 3.26 16.58 12.90
CA MET A 46 4.17 16.58 11.77
C MET A 46 5.60 16.57 12.30
N ARG A 47 6.44 15.64 11.83
CA ARG A 47 7.86 15.60 12.22
C ARG A 47 8.75 15.06 11.13
N ARG A 48 9.98 15.57 11.06
CA ARG A 48 11.05 15.00 10.23
C ARG A 48 11.56 13.72 10.89
N CYS A 49 11.33 12.59 10.25
CA CYS A 49 11.73 11.27 10.74
C CYS A 49 11.82 10.33 9.55
N SER A 50 12.76 9.39 9.59
CA SER A 50 12.74 8.26 8.67
C SER A 50 11.69 7.24 9.09
N SER A 51 11.06 6.51 8.16
CA SER A 51 10.19 5.40 8.55
C SER A 51 11.02 4.26 9.13
N LEU A 52 10.73 3.86 10.37
CA LEU A 52 11.49 2.85 11.11
C LEU A 52 11.29 1.43 10.56
N LYS A 53 10.18 1.14 9.86
CA LYS A 53 9.84 -0.23 9.46
C LYS A 53 10.08 -0.52 7.98
N VAL A 54 10.04 0.51 7.14
CA VAL A 54 10.18 0.35 5.68
C VAL A 54 11.22 1.30 5.07
N GLY A 55 11.94 2.07 5.91
CA GLY A 55 12.90 3.08 5.46
C GLY A 55 12.25 4.29 4.76
N GLY A 56 13.07 5.21 4.24
CA GLY A 56 12.65 6.48 3.64
C GLY A 56 12.95 7.65 4.56
N ALA A 57 13.50 8.72 4.01
CA ALA A 57 13.82 9.96 4.71
C ALA A 57 12.79 11.03 4.34
N GLY A 58 12.20 11.71 5.32
CA GLY A 58 11.16 12.69 5.01
C GLY A 58 10.36 13.19 6.19
N VAL A 59 9.16 13.68 5.90
CA VAL A 59 8.20 14.16 6.90
C VAL A 59 7.15 13.10 7.13
N ARG A 60 6.95 12.74 8.41
CA ARG A 60 5.84 11.90 8.84
C ARG A 60 4.71 12.76 9.36
N TYR A 61 3.52 12.51 8.84
CA TYR A 61 2.27 13.07 9.27
C TYR A 61 1.51 12.03 10.08
N ASP A 62 1.13 12.43 11.28
CA ASP A 62 0.17 11.72 12.10
C ASP A 62 -1.23 12.25 11.72
N VAL A 63 -2.07 11.40 11.14
CA VAL A 63 -3.32 11.82 10.52
C VAL A 63 -4.50 10.94 10.93
N VAL A 64 -5.68 11.55 10.92
CA VAL A 64 -6.96 10.84 11.00
C VAL A 64 -7.59 10.85 9.62
N VAL A 65 -7.75 9.67 9.02
CA VAL A 65 -8.37 9.46 7.71
C VAL A 65 -9.68 8.70 7.92
N GLY A 66 -10.81 9.35 7.62
CA GLY A 66 -12.12 8.83 8.01
C GLY A 66 -12.22 8.66 9.53
N HIS A 67 -12.30 7.41 10.01
CA HIS A 67 -12.33 7.08 11.44
C HIS A 67 -11.02 6.43 11.94
N ALA A 68 -10.03 6.27 11.08
CA ALA A 68 -8.80 5.58 11.38
C ALA A 68 -7.64 6.56 11.63
N HIS A 69 -6.87 6.29 12.67
CA HIS A 69 -5.59 6.92 12.92
C HIS A 69 -4.49 6.19 12.13
N THR A 70 -3.65 6.92 11.39
CA THR A 70 -2.59 6.33 10.58
C THR A 70 -1.43 7.30 10.35
N PHE A 71 -0.37 6.79 9.75
CA PHE A 71 0.80 7.58 9.35
C PHE A 71 0.89 7.71 7.84
N LEU A 72 1.10 8.94 7.40
CA LEU A 72 1.38 9.28 6.01
C LEU A 72 2.80 9.86 5.94
N PHE A 73 3.58 9.44 4.96
CA PHE A 73 4.98 9.83 4.82
C PHE A 73 5.19 10.56 3.50
N HIS A 74 5.92 11.68 3.55
CA HIS A 74 6.36 12.43 2.38
C HIS A 74 7.88 12.37 2.30
N GLU A 75 8.42 11.70 1.27
CA GLU A 75 9.86 11.51 1.05
C GLU A 75 10.39 12.23 -0.19
N ASP A 76 9.69 13.29 -0.63
CA ASP A 76 10.04 14.21 -1.71
C ASP A 76 10.46 13.56 -3.06
N PRO A 77 9.62 13.62 -4.12
CA PRO A 77 8.28 14.22 -4.20
C PRO A 77 7.16 13.23 -3.83
N ARG A 78 7.51 12.03 -3.35
CA ARG A 78 6.56 10.91 -3.26
C ARG A 78 5.92 10.79 -1.89
N TRP A 79 4.66 10.36 -1.91
CA TRP A 79 3.89 10.06 -0.71
C TRP A 79 3.70 8.56 -0.56
N PHE A 80 3.84 8.04 0.65
CA PHE A 80 3.59 6.63 0.93
C PHE A 80 2.94 6.39 2.29
N VAL A 81 2.26 5.25 2.40
CA VAL A 81 1.81 4.66 3.66
C VAL A 81 2.51 3.33 3.89
N GLU A 82 2.52 2.87 5.15
CA GLU A 82 2.93 1.51 5.48
C GLU A 82 1.76 0.54 5.28
N GLU A 83 1.84 -0.32 4.28
CA GLU A 83 0.84 -1.35 4.02
C GLU A 83 1.25 -2.64 4.73
N ILE A 84 0.34 -3.19 5.53
CA ILE A 84 0.49 -4.51 6.15
C ILE A 84 0.26 -5.56 5.07
N VAL A 85 1.25 -6.43 4.85
CA VAL A 85 1.12 -7.59 3.97
C VAL A 85 0.66 -8.76 4.83
N PRO A 86 -0.59 -9.23 4.68
CA PRO A 86 -1.03 -10.43 5.39
C PRO A 86 -0.23 -11.63 4.89
N GLU A 87 0.05 -12.58 5.78
CA GLU A 87 0.56 -13.87 5.37
C GLU A 87 -0.43 -14.49 4.38
N ARG A 88 0.06 -14.82 3.18
CA ARG A 88 -0.76 -15.50 2.19
C ARG A 88 -1.11 -16.84 2.82
N LEU A 89 -2.38 -17.04 3.18
CA LEU A 89 -2.87 -18.36 3.53
C LEU A 89 -2.50 -19.27 2.34
N ASP A 90 -1.61 -20.22 2.55
CA ASP A 90 -1.22 -21.18 1.53
C ASP A 90 -2.52 -21.76 0.95
N ALA A 91 -2.80 -21.50 -0.32
CA ALA A 91 -3.91 -22.16 -0.99
C ALA A 91 -3.51 -23.63 -1.14
N PRO A 92 -4.20 -24.59 -0.50
CA PRO A 92 -3.87 -25.99 -0.67
C PRO A 92 -4.23 -26.41 -2.11
N GLY A 93 -3.21 -26.84 -2.86
CA GLY A 93 -3.30 -27.65 -4.07
C GLY A 93 -4.37 -27.28 -5.08
N ALA A 94 -4.01 -26.51 -6.11
CA ALA A 94 -4.66 -26.71 -7.40
C ALA A 94 -4.08 -28.02 -7.99
N PRO A 95 -4.87 -29.09 -8.17
CA PRO A 95 -4.38 -30.23 -8.96
C PRO A 95 -4.11 -29.71 -10.37
N ASP A 96 -2.96 -30.10 -10.90
CA ASP A 96 -2.63 -29.98 -12.31
C ASP A 96 -3.67 -30.74 -13.12
N ALA A 97 -4.76 -30.06 -13.47
CA ALA A 97 -5.71 -30.55 -14.46
C ALA A 97 -5.05 -30.42 -15.84
N SER A 98 -4.15 -31.36 -16.15
CA SER A 98 -3.60 -31.59 -17.48
C SER A 98 -3.68 -33.07 -17.82
N GLY A 99 -4.87 -33.64 -17.65
CA GLY A 99 -5.25 -34.94 -18.17
C GLY A 99 -6.17 -34.79 -19.39
N ALA A 100 -5.57 -34.96 -20.58
CA ALA A 100 -6.15 -35.54 -21.80
C ALA A 100 -7.25 -34.82 -22.60
N PHE A 101 -6.90 -34.47 -23.85
CA PHE A 101 -7.68 -34.74 -25.07
C PHE A 101 -6.70 -34.73 -26.28
N ARG A 102 -6.28 -35.90 -26.82
CA ARG A 102 -6.74 -36.57 -28.08
C ARG A 102 -6.74 -35.63 -29.30
N ASP A 103 -6.27 -35.96 -30.50
CA ASP A 103 -5.84 -37.18 -31.22
C ASP A 103 -5.22 -36.70 -32.56
N ASP A 104 -4.38 -37.52 -33.21
CA ASP A 104 -4.44 -37.88 -34.65
C ASP A 104 -3.06 -38.22 -35.23
N GLY A 105 -2.97 -39.39 -35.89
CA GLY A 105 -2.24 -39.45 -37.16
C GLY A 105 -0.87 -40.14 -37.19
N ALA A 106 -0.89 -41.47 -37.30
CA ALA A 106 -0.17 -42.30 -38.30
C ALA A 106 1.24 -41.94 -38.85
N GLY A 107 2.10 -42.98 -38.92
CA GLY A 107 3.16 -43.16 -39.95
C GLY A 107 4.58 -43.18 -39.37
N ALA A 108 5.20 -44.33 -39.11
CA ALA A 108 5.96 -45.13 -40.08
C ALA A 108 7.25 -44.43 -40.59
N TRP A 109 8.39 -44.94 -40.09
CA TRP A 109 9.81 -44.73 -40.48
C TRP A 109 10.48 -43.42 -40.07
#